data_AF-K2QWJ0-F1
#
_entry.id   AF-K2QWJ0-F1
#
_cell.length_a   1.000
_cell.length_b   1.000
_cell.length_c   1.000
_cell.angle_alpha   90.00
_cell.angle_beta   90.00
_cell.angle_gamma   90.00
#
_symmetry.space_group_name_H-M   'P 1'
#
loop_
_entity.id
_entity.type
_entity.pdbx_description
1 polymer ?
#
loop_
_entity_poly.entity_id
_entity_poly.type
_entity_poly.pdbx_seq_one_letter_code
_entity_poly.pdbx_strand_id
1 'polypeptide(L)'
;MLFYWAVIAYSTVVNIYGSRILPHTNTISGVAHVIGFVAIVVVMGVMGIGDKGAHSARYVFKDVVNMSGWKDDGVSWLVGMLSAVYPFLGIHSREEVILSSASSLCLADTPKYHINASRRYDAAAHMAEELPNPSRSVPLAMLGSIVINGLMGLVYCLVMLFALGDLNNLLTSPTGFPFMQLFLNITDSRAGATILALFM
;
A
#
# COMPACT_ATOMS: atom_id res chain seq x y z
N MET A 1 11.43 20.46 -4.60
CA MET A 1 12.61 19.76 -5.17
C MET A 1 13.79 19.68 -4.20
N LEU A 2 14.23 20.76 -3.55
CA LEU A 2 15.33 20.68 -2.55
C LEU A 2 15.03 19.76 -1.35
N PHE A 3 13.78 19.76 -0.86
CA PHE A 3 13.35 18.85 0.20
C PHE A 3 13.49 17.37 -0.18
N TYR A 4 13.20 17.00 -1.42
CA TYR A 4 13.33 15.63 -1.92
C TYR A 4 14.81 15.18 -1.91
N TRP A 5 15.72 16.03 -2.40
CA TRP A 5 17.15 15.78 -2.34
C TRP A 5 17.66 15.65 -0.90
N ALA A 6 17.13 16.44 0.03
CA ALA A 6 17.49 16.36 1.45
C ALA A 6 17.05 15.01 2.06
N VAL A 7 15.84 14.52 1.75
CA VAL A 7 15.36 13.22 2.22
C VAL A 7 16.22 12.08 1.66
N ILE A 8 16.60 12.13 0.38
CA ILE A 8 17.49 11.13 -0.23
C ILE A 8 18.86 11.16 0.44
N ALA A 9 19.47 12.34 0.57
CA ALA A 9 20.79 12.48 1.19
C ALA A 9 20.79 11.95 2.64
N TYR A 10 19.75 12.27 3.42
CA TYR A 10 19.55 11.72 4.76
C TYR A 10 19.46 10.19 4.74
N SER A 11 18.64 9.62 3.85
CA SER A 11 18.51 8.16 3.69
C SER A 11 19.85 7.51 3.33
N THR A 12 20.64 8.11 2.44
CA THR A 12 21.97 7.61 2.07
C THR A 12 22.92 7.61 3.27
N VAL A 13 22.94 8.68 4.07
CA VAL A 13 23.77 8.77 5.28
C VAL A 13 23.39 7.69 6.29
N VAL A 14 22.10 7.50 6.57
CA VAL A 14 21.62 6.47 7.50
C VAL A 14 21.93 5.06 6.99
N ASN A 15 21.82 4.80 5.69
CA ASN A 15 22.15 3.48 5.13
C ASN A 15 23.66 3.18 5.16
N ILE A 16 24.53 4.18 4.99
CA ILE A 16 25.99 4.00 5.01
C ILE A 16 26.51 3.85 6.46
N TYR A 17 26.09 4.73 7.37
CA TYR A 17 26.65 4.78 8.73
C TYR A 17 25.81 4.04 9.79
N GLY A 18 24.55 3.72 9.48
CA GLY A 18 23.57 3.16 10.41
C GLY A 18 23.35 1.65 10.28
N SER A 19 24.26 0.90 9.67
CA SER A 19 24.07 -0.54 9.36
C SER A 19 23.73 -1.42 10.58
N ARG A 20 24.15 -1.00 11.79
CA ARG A 20 23.82 -1.69 13.06
C ARG A 20 22.43 -1.33 13.61
N ILE A 21 21.87 -0.19 13.22
CA ILE A 21 20.56 0.31 13.68
C ILE A 21 19.44 -0.17 12.75
N LEU A 22 19.77 -0.46 11.48
CA LEU A 22 18.83 -0.92 10.45
C LEU A 22 17.89 -2.07 10.89
N PRO A 23 18.37 -3.15 11.53
CA PRO A 23 17.50 -4.26 11.92
C PRO A 23 16.44 -3.83 12.93
N HIS A 24 16.82 -2.99 13.91
CA HIS A 24 15.89 -2.47 14.91
C HIS A 24 14.89 -1.49 14.29
N THR A 25 15.34 -0.59 13.41
CA THR A 25 14.42 0.34 12.74
C THR A 25 13.42 -0.37 11.82
N ASN A 26 13.81 -1.48 11.19
CA ASN A 26 12.91 -2.27 10.38
C ASN A 26 11.79 -2.91 11.21
N THR A 27 12.14 -3.51 12.36
CA THR A 27 11.14 -4.07 13.27
C THR A 27 10.26 -3.00 13.91
N ILE A 28 10.83 -1.87 14.33
CA ILE A 28 10.08 -0.74 14.89
C ILE A 28 9.10 -0.18 13.86
N SER A 29 9.52 -0.01 12.60
CA SER A 29 8.65 0.40 11.50
C SER A 29 7.49 -0.56 11.31
N GLY A 30 7.75 -1.88 11.32
CA GLY A 30 6.70 -2.90 11.23
C GLY A 30 5.68 -2.81 12.37
N VAL A 31 6.14 -2.64 13.61
CA VAL A 31 5.25 -2.49 14.78
C VAL A 31 4.46 -1.19 14.69
N ALA A 32 5.11 -0.08 14.35
CA ALA A 32 4.47 1.22 14.20
C ALA A 32 3.40 1.20 13.09
N HIS A 33 3.63 0.45 12.01
CA HIS A 33 2.66 0.31 10.92
C HIS A 33 1.40 -0.45 11.37
N VAL A 34 1.54 -1.53 12.14
CA VAL A 34 0.39 -2.26 12.69
C VAL A 34 -0.41 -1.40 13.67
N ILE A 35 0.27 -0.66 14.55
CA ILE A 35 -0.38 0.28 15.49
C ILE A 35 -1.09 1.39 14.73
N GLY A 36 -0.42 1.98 13.74
CA GLY A 36 -0.96 3.03 12.87
C GLY A 36 -2.23 2.59 12.15
N PHE A 37 -2.22 1.37 11.59
CA PHE A 37 -3.40 0.79 10.95
C PHE A 37 -4.59 0.70 11.91
N VAL A 38 -4.38 0.17 13.12
CA VAL A 38 -5.45 0.07 14.14
C VAL A 38 -5.94 1.45 14.55
N ALA A 39 -5.02 2.41 14.75
CA ALA A 39 -5.37 3.78 15.09
C ALA A 39 -6.23 4.45 14.01
N ILE A 40 -5.87 4.29 12.72
CA ILE A 40 -6.64 4.83 11.60
C ILE A 40 -8.03 4.22 11.56
N VAL A 41 -8.15 2.89 11.66
CA VAL A 41 -9.44 2.20 11.66
C VAL A 41 -10.33 2.66 12.82
N VAL A 42 -9.76 2.80 14.02
CA VAL A 42 -10.50 3.25 15.21
C VAL A 42 -10.93 4.71 15.06
N VAL A 43 -10.05 5.61 14.61
CA VAL A 43 -10.38 7.03 14.46
C VAL A 43 -11.46 7.21 13.39
N MET A 44 -11.32 6.56 12.25
CA MET A 44 -12.35 6.63 11.20
C MET A 44 -13.67 5.97 11.64
N GLY A 45 -13.61 4.88 12.40
CA GLY A 45 -14.81 4.21 12.93
C GLY A 45 -15.54 5.03 14.00
N VAL A 46 -14.82 5.63 14.95
CA VAL A 46 -15.44 6.40 16.03
C VAL A 46 -15.87 7.78 15.55
N MET A 47 -14.96 8.54 14.93
CA MET A 47 -15.22 9.94 14.56
C MET A 47 -15.88 10.07 13.19
N GLY A 48 -15.60 9.16 12.25
CA GLY A 48 -16.21 9.18 10.93
C GLY A 48 -17.62 8.57 10.94
N ILE A 49 -17.72 7.29 11.31
CA ILE A 49 -18.99 6.55 11.29
C ILE A 49 -19.90 6.97 12.47
N GLY A 50 -19.32 7.19 13.66
CA GLY A 50 -20.07 7.52 14.88
C GLY A 50 -20.60 8.94 14.91
N ASP A 51 -19.72 9.95 14.84
CA ASP A 51 -20.11 11.35 15.07
C ASP A 51 -20.66 12.04 13.80
N LYS A 52 -20.14 11.69 12.62
CA LYS A 52 -20.47 12.39 11.35
C LYS A 52 -21.51 11.69 10.49
N GLY A 53 -21.98 10.51 10.92
CA GLY A 53 -23.02 9.74 10.26
C GLY A 53 -22.49 8.86 9.15
N ALA A 54 -22.57 7.55 9.36
CA ALA A 54 -22.18 6.55 8.37
C ALA A 54 -23.01 6.63 7.09
N HIS A 55 -22.38 6.38 5.94
CA HIS A 55 -23.12 6.05 4.73
C HIS A 55 -23.95 4.79 4.90
N SER A 56 -25.09 4.72 4.21
CA SER A 56 -25.95 3.53 4.25
C SER A 56 -25.24 2.32 3.63
N ALA A 57 -25.54 1.12 4.12
CA ALA A 57 -25.05 -0.13 3.52
C ALA A 57 -25.45 -0.26 2.04
N ARG A 58 -26.55 0.39 1.61
CA ARG A 58 -26.90 0.47 0.19
C ARG A 58 -25.82 1.20 -0.62
N TYR A 59 -25.32 2.32 -0.11
CA TYR A 59 -24.28 3.10 -0.77
C TYR A 59 -23.00 2.28 -0.92
N VAL A 60 -22.58 1.60 0.16
CA VAL A 60 -21.34 0.82 0.17
C VAL A 60 -21.38 -0.39 -0.78
N PHE A 61 -22.52 -1.09 -0.87
CA PHE A 61 -22.60 -2.37 -1.60
C PHE A 61 -23.33 -2.32 -2.94
N LYS A 62 -24.12 -1.28 -3.22
CA LYS A 62 -24.96 -1.21 -4.43
C LYS A 62 -24.74 0.02 -5.28
N ASP A 63 -24.29 1.13 -4.70
CA ASP A 63 -24.12 2.35 -5.47
C ASP A 63 -22.77 2.33 -6.19
N VAL A 64 -22.81 2.51 -7.51
CA VAL A 64 -21.62 2.56 -8.36
C VAL A 64 -21.50 3.98 -8.90
N VAL A 65 -20.40 4.65 -8.58
CA VAL A 65 -20.11 6.01 -9.05
C VAL A 65 -19.04 5.94 -10.14
N ASN A 66 -19.45 6.15 -11.39
CA ASN A 66 -18.55 6.12 -12.53
C ASN A 66 -18.11 7.53 -12.93
N MET A 67 -16.85 7.86 -12.62
CA MET A 67 -16.18 9.11 -13.02
C MET A 67 -15.06 8.86 -14.04
N SER A 68 -14.99 7.63 -14.57
CA SER A 68 -13.90 7.19 -15.44
C SER A 68 -14.03 7.68 -16.88
N GLY A 69 -15.22 8.15 -17.27
CA GLY A 69 -15.55 8.54 -18.65
C GLY A 69 -15.97 7.36 -19.55
N TRP A 70 -15.95 6.12 -19.06
CA TRP A 70 -16.46 4.96 -19.78
C TRP A 70 -17.98 4.86 -19.68
N LYS A 71 -18.65 4.48 -20.78
CA LYS A 71 -20.12 4.33 -20.83
C LYS A 71 -20.64 3.20 -19.94
N ASP A 72 -19.85 2.15 -19.78
CA ASP A 72 -20.22 0.95 -19.04
C ASP A 72 -19.51 0.90 -17.68
N ASP A 73 -20.28 0.73 -16.62
CA ASP A 73 -19.78 0.67 -15.24
C ASP A 73 -18.85 -0.52 -14.99
N GLY A 74 -19.06 -1.63 -15.70
CA GLY A 74 -18.20 -2.82 -15.61
C GLY A 74 -16.77 -2.54 -16.11
N VAL A 75 -16.62 -1.73 -17.16
CA VAL A 75 -15.30 -1.34 -17.68
C VAL A 75 -14.60 -0.40 -16.71
N SER A 76 -15.33 0.57 -16.13
CA SER A 76 -14.81 1.45 -15.08
C SER A 76 -14.32 0.64 -13.87
N TRP A 77 -15.05 -0.40 -13.47
CA TRP A 77 -14.65 -1.28 -12.36
C TRP A 77 -13.36 -2.06 -12.65
N LEU A 78 -13.22 -2.64 -13.85
CA LEU A 78 -11.99 -3.33 -14.27
C LEU A 78 -10.78 -2.37 -14.27
N VAL A 79 -10.96 -1.14 -14.74
CA VAL A 79 -9.91 -0.10 -14.72
C VAL A 79 -9.56 0.29 -13.27
N GLY A 80 -10.55 0.41 -12.39
CA GLY A 80 -10.33 0.66 -10.96
C GLY A 80 -9.50 -0.43 -10.27
N MET A 81 -9.73 -1.70 -10.63
CA MET A 81 -8.95 -2.81 -10.08
C MET A 81 -7.45 -2.75 -10.42
N LEU A 82 -7.04 -2.12 -11.52
CA LEU A 82 -5.62 -1.94 -11.84
C LEU A 82 -4.87 -1.21 -10.73
N SER A 83 -5.52 -0.23 -10.10
CA SER A 83 -4.91 0.53 -9.00
C SER A 83 -4.81 -0.29 -7.71
N ALA A 84 -5.80 -1.14 -7.45
CA ALA A 84 -5.84 -2.03 -6.28
C ALA A 84 -4.75 -3.11 -6.33
N VAL A 85 -4.18 -3.40 -7.49
CA VAL A 85 -3.11 -4.38 -7.67
C VAL A 85 -1.73 -3.85 -7.23
N TYR A 86 -1.48 -2.53 -7.32
CA TYR A 86 -0.17 -1.95 -6.99
C TYR A 86 0.31 -2.21 -5.55
N PRO A 87 -0.55 -2.11 -4.52
CA PRO A 87 -0.18 -2.46 -3.14
C PRO A 87 0.28 -3.91 -2.97
N PHE A 88 -0.21 -4.85 -3.80
CA PHE A 88 0.10 -6.28 -3.70
C PHE A 88 1.30 -6.70 -4.52
N LEU A 89 1.47 -6.17 -5.74
CA LEU A 89 2.52 -6.63 -6.66
C LEU A 89 3.84 -5.86 -6.53
N GLY A 90 3.86 -4.68 -5.89
CA GLY A 90 5.02 -3.81 -5.94
C GLY A 90 5.26 -3.26 -7.35
N ILE A 91 5.97 -2.14 -7.45
CA ILE A 91 6.16 -1.43 -8.71
C ILE A 91 7.01 -2.29 -9.65
N HIS A 92 6.39 -2.88 -10.67
CA HIS A 92 7.09 -3.42 -11.83
C HIS A 92 7.36 -2.25 -12.78
N SER A 93 8.45 -1.52 -12.52
CA SER A 93 8.94 -0.47 -13.43
C SER A 93 9.37 -1.13 -14.74
N ARG A 94 8.92 -0.58 -15.87
CA ARG A 94 9.18 -1.03 -17.26
C ARG A 94 10.66 -1.07 -17.69
N GLU A 95 11.61 -1.08 -16.77
CA GLU A 95 13.04 -1.25 -17.04
C GLU A 95 13.45 -2.74 -17.14
N GLU A 96 12.60 -3.67 -16.70
CA GLU A 96 12.91 -5.12 -16.77
C GLU A 96 12.88 -5.70 -18.20
N VAL A 97 12.20 -5.08 -19.16
CA VAL A 97 12.23 -5.55 -20.58
C VAL A 97 13.62 -5.36 -21.21
N ILE A 98 14.36 -4.31 -20.81
CA ILE A 98 15.69 -4.03 -21.35
C ILE A 98 16.75 -4.86 -20.62
N LEU A 99 16.63 -5.02 -19.30
CA LEU A 99 17.58 -5.82 -18.51
C LEU A 99 17.41 -7.33 -18.70
N SER A 100 16.19 -7.82 -18.97
CA SER A 100 15.96 -9.23 -19.38
C SER A 100 16.63 -9.58 -20.70
N SER A 101 16.87 -8.61 -21.59
CA SER A 101 17.61 -8.81 -22.83
C SER A 101 19.13 -8.74 -22.64
N ALA A 102 19.61 -8.19 -21.52
CA ALA A 102 21.03 -8.08 -21.19
C ALA A 102 21.54 -9.27 -20.36
N SER A 103 20.70 -9.84 -19.49
CA SER A 103 21.06 -11.00 -18.66
C SER A 103 20.99 -12.34 -19.40
N SER A 104 20.24 -12.43 -20.50
CA SER A 104 20.15 -13.63 -21.35
C SER A 104 21.42 -13.92 -22.15
N LEU A 105 22.34 -12.96 -22.27
CA LEU A 105 23.65 -13.17 -22.92
C LEU A 105 24.72 -13.75 -21.99
N CYS A 106 24.53 -13.72 -20.66
CA CYS A 106 25.57 -14.12 -19.70
C CYS A 106 25.24 -15.39 -18.89
N LEU A 107 24.01 -15.91 -18.97
CA LEU A 107 23.55 -17.06 -18.17
C LEU A 107 22.85 -18.14 -19.03
N ALA A 108 23.49 -18.55 -20.13
CA ALA A 108 22.96 -19.61 -21.00
C ALA A 108 23.05 -21.04 -20.41
N ASP A 109 23.41 -21.23 -19.12
CA ASP A 109 23.78 -22.55 -18.59
C ASP A 109 23.15 -22.97 -17.25
N THR A 110 22.09 -22.31 -16.78
CA THR A 110 21.34 -22.80 -15.60
C THR A 110 19.93 -23.27 -15.97
N PRO A 111 19.64 -24.59 -15.96
CA PRO A 111 18.28 -25.08 -16.07
C PRO A 111 17.65 -25.01 -14.67
N LYS A 112 16.79 -24.02 -14.38
CA LYS A 112 15.77 -24.08 -13.31
C LYS A 112 14.91 -22.81 -13.23
N TYR A 113 13.64 -22.97 -13.58
CA TYR A 113 12.46 -22.21 -13.11
C TYR A 113 12.60 -20.67 -13.04
N HIS A 114 12.45 -20.00 -14.18
CA HIS A 114 12.18 -18.57 -14.24
C HIS A 114 10.76 -18.27 -13.73
N ILE A 115 10.60 -18.26 -12.41
CA ILE A 115 9.46 -17.59 -11.79
C ILE A 115 9.87 -16.12 -11.76
N ASN A 116 9.27 -15.30 -12.64
CA ASN A 116 9.38 -13.85 -12.60
C ASN A 116 8.66 -13.37 -11.32
N ALA A 117 9.27 -13.61 -10.17
CA ALA A 117 8.80 -13.21 -8.87
C ALA A 117 8.96 -11.69 -8.81
N SER A 118 7.85 -10.97 -8.68
CA SER A 118 7.87 -9.52 -8.47
C SER A 118 8.92 -9.20 -7.40
N ARG A 119 9.73 -8.15 -7.58
CA ARG A 119 10.89 -7.76 -6.75
C ARG A 119 10.72 -7.90 -5.23
N ARG A 120 9.48 -7.80 -4.73
CA ARG A 120 9.11 -8.04 -3.32
C ARG A 120 9.24 -9.51 -2.87
N TYR A 121 8.98 -10.48 -3.74
CA TYR A 121 9.10 -11.91 -3.45
C TYR A 121 10.52 -12.44 -3.70
N ASP A 122 11.33 -11.76 -4.52
CA ASP A 122 12.72 -12.12 -4.78
C ASP A 122 13.59 -11.96 -3.51
N ALA A 123 13.39 -10.89 -2.75
CA ALA A 123 14.04 -10.71 -1.45
C ALA A 123 13.73 -11.87 -0.48
N ALA A 124 12.50 -12.38 -0.47
CA ALA A 124 12.12 -13.53 0.35
C ALA A 124 12.74 -14.84 -0.14
N ALA A 125 13.03 -14.96 -1.44
CA ALA A 125 13.79 -16.09 -1.99
C ALA A 125 15.26 -16.04 -1.58
N HIS A 126 15.88 -14.87 -1.50
CA HIS A 126 17.24 -14.72 -0.98
C HIS A 126 17.35 -15.00 0.53
N MET A 127 16.31 -14.67 1.31
CA MET A 127 16.24 -15.05 2.73
C MET A 127 15.86 -16.52 2.95
N ALA A 128 15.62 -17.30 1.88
CA ALA A 128 15.29 -18.72 1.98
C ALA A 128 16.46 -19.55 2.55
N GLU A 129 17.70 -19.12 2.33
CA GLU A 129 18.90 -19.84 2.75
C GLU A 129 19.07 -19.90 4.28
N GLU A 130 18.44 -18.97 5.03
CA GLU A 130 18.49 -18.90 6.49
C GLU A 130 17.33 -19.65 7.18
N LEU A 131 16.38 -20.20 6.40
CA LEU A 131 15.21 -20.89 6.94
C LEU A 131 15.49 -22.38 7.18
N PRO A 132 15.08 -22.96 8.32
CA PRO A 132 15.24 -24.38 8.60
C PRO A 132 14.52 -25.31 7.60
N ASN A 133 13.45 -24.82 6.93
CA ASN A 133 12.68 -25.57 5.93
C ASN A 133 12.14 -24.66 4.80
N PRO A 134 12.97 -24.27 3.82
CA PRO A 134 12.62 -23.25 2.83
C PRO A 134 11.50 -23.69 1.87
N SER A 135 11.46 -24.98 1.52
CA SER A 135 10.48 -25.54 0.57
C SER A 135 9.00 -25.36 0.99
N ARG A 136 8.74 -25.18 2.28
CA ARG A 136 7.39 -24.95 2.82
C ARG A 136 7.23 -23.57 3.44
N SER A 137 8.23 -23.09 4.17
CA SER A 137 8.13 -21.81 4.87
C SER A 137 8.13 -20.61 3.93
N VAL A 138 8.87 -20.66 2.82
CA VAL A 138 8.93 -19.55 1.86
C VAL A 138 7.59 -19.38 1.13
N PRO A 139 6.99 -20.43 0.51
CA PRO A 139 5.68 -20.28 -0.13
C PRO A 139 4.57 -19.89 0.86
N LEU A 140 4.61 -20.42 2.08
CA LEU A 140 3.63 -20.09 3.11
C LEU A 140 3.76 -18.63 3.57
N ALA A 141 4.98 -18.12 3.73
CA ALA A 141 5.21 -16.72 4.09
C ALA A 141 4.76 -15.76 2.97
N MET A 142 5.02 -16.10 1.71
CA MET A 142 4.56 -15.34 0.55
C MET A 142 3.03 -15.25 0.53
N LEU A 143 2.33 -16.40 0.59
CA LEU A 143 0.87 -16.42 0.62
C LEU A 143 0.29 -15.76 1.87
N GLY A 144 0.89 -15.99 3.04
CA GLY A 144 0.48 -15.38 4.30
C GLY A 144 0.51 -13.86 4.24
N SER A 145 1.56 -13.28 3.66
CA SER A 145 1.69 -11.83 3.49
C SER A 145 0.61 -11.24 2.59
N ILE A 146 0.25 -11.93 1.49
CA ILE A 146 -0.81 -11.50 0.57
C ILE A 146 -2.17 -11.53 1.28
N VAL A 147 -2.46 -12.61 2.01
CA VAL A 147 -3.73 -12.78 2.72
C VAL A 147 -3.88 -11.73 3.83
N ILE A 148 -2.85 -11.52 4.65
CA ILE A 148 -2.88 -10.53 5.73
C ILE A 148 -3.06 -9.12 5.16
N ASN A 149 -2.27 -8.74 4.15
CA ASN A 149 -2.41 -7.42 3.52
C ASN A 149 -3.77 -7.26 2.83
N GLY A 150 -4.32 -8.33 2.25
CA GLY A 150 -5.63 -8.35 1.62
C GLY A 150 -6.75 -8.10 2.62
N LEU A 151 -6.70 -8.77 3.78
CA LEU A 151 -7.67 -8.58 4.85
C LEU A 151 -7.57 -7.18 5.47
N MET A 152 -6.36 -6.68 5.74
CA MET A 152 -6.14 -5.34 6.27
C MET A 152 -6.65 -4.27 5.29
N GLY A 153 -6.34 -4.43 3.99
CA GLY A 153 -6.84 -3.56 2.94
C GLY A 153 -8.37 -3.60 2.82
N LEU A 154 -8.98 -4.78 2.93
CA LEU A 154 -10.44 -4.93 2.89
C LEU A 154 -11.11 -4.21 4.07
N VAL A 155 -10.59 -4.39 5.29
CA VAL A 155 -11.08 -3.70 6.49
C VAL A 155 -10.98 -2.19 6.32
N TYR A 156 -9.83 -1.70 5.84
CA TYR A 156 -9.63 -0.27 5.58
C TYR A 156 -10.59 0.27 4.51
N CYS A 157 -10.78 -0.44 3.41
CA CYS A 157 -11.74 -0.06 2.36
C CYS A 157 -13.17 0.04 2.90
N LEU A 158 -13.61 -0.93 3.70
CA LEU A 158 -14.96 -0.90 4.29
C LEU A 158 -15.14 0.31 5.22
N VAL A 159 -14.20 0.50 6.14
CA VAL A 159 -14.25 1.64 7.08
C VAL A 159 -14.21 2.97 6.33
N MET A 160 -13.37 3.09 5.30
CA MET A 160 -13.31 4.27 4.45
C MET A 160 -14.63 4.52 3.74
N LEU A 161 -15.28 3.51 3.15
CA LEU A 161 -16.54 3.68 2.43
C LEU A 161 -17.68 4.11 3.35
N PHE A 162 -17.74 3.60 4.57
CA PHE A 162 -18.73 4.01 5.57
C PHE A 162 -18.46 5.40 6.15
N ALA A 163 -17.19 5.76 6.34
CA ALA A 163 -16.78 7.07 6.84
C ALA A 163 -16.62 8.13 5.72
N LEU A 164 -16.84 7.75 4.46
CA LEU A 164 -16.67 8.64 3.32
C LEU A 164 -17.65 9.81 3.44
N GLY A 165 -17.21 11.04 3.16
CA GLY A 165 -18.11 12.19 3.08
C GLY A 165 -18.73 12.34 1.70
N ASP A 166 -19.06 13.59 1.34
CA ASP A 166 -19.37 13.96 -0.04
C ASP A 166 -18.14 13.77 -0.95
N LEU A 167 -18.25 12.84 -1.90
CA LEU A 167 -17.19 12.51 -2.83
C LEU A 167 -16.75 13.71 -3.68
N ASN A 168 -17.67 14.58 -4.10
CA ASN A 168 -17.33 15.74 -4.94
C ASN A 168 -16.46 16.73 -4.16
N ASN A 169 -16.74 16.92 -2.88
CA ASN A 169 -15.93 17.77 -1.99
C ASN A 169 -14.50 17.23 -1.85
N LEU A 170 -14.34 15.90 -1.74
CA LEU A 170 -13.02 15.26 -1.62
C LEU A 170 -12.19 15.40 -2.91
N LEU A 171 -12.83 15.23 -4.07
CA LEU A 171 -12.16 15.26 -5.39
C LEU A 171 -11.78 16.67 -5.84
N THR A 172 -12.58 17.67 -5.48
CA THR A 172 -12.33 19.08 -5.80
C THR A 172 -11.54 19.80 -4.70
N SER A 173 -11.10 19.06 -3.67
CA SER A 173 -10.48 19.66 -2.51
C SER A 173 -9.16 20.36 -2.83
N PRO A 174 -8.86 21.51 -2.21
CA PRO A 174 -7.60 22.23 -2.41
C PRO A 174 -6.35 21.46 -1.95
N THR A 175 -6.53 20.40 -1.16
CA THR A 175 -5.42 19.57 -0.66
C THR A 175 -4.75 18.77 -1.78
N GLY A 176 -5.44 18.55 -2.90
CA GLY A 176 -4.95 17.75 -4.03
C GLY A 176 -4.94 16.23 -3.76
N PHE A 177 -5.25 15.80 -2.53
CA PHE A 177 -5.23 14.41 -2.10
C PHE A 177 -6.53 14.06 -1.35
N PRO A 178 -7.46 13.30 -1.96
CA PRO A 178 -8.76 13.00 -1.37
C PRO A 178 -8.70 12.36 0.02
N PHE A 179 -7.71 11.49 0.28
CA PHE A 179 -7.53 10.86 1.60
C PHE A 179 -7.14 11.88 2.69
N MET A 180 -6.37 12.90 2.34
CA MET A 180 -5.95 13.94 3.28
C MET A 180 -7.12 14.85 3.65
N GLN A 181 -7.96 15.20 2.66
CA GLN A 181 -9.21 15.90 2.92
C GLN A 181 -10.18 15.05 3.75
N LEU A 182 -10.25 13.74 3.50
CA LEU A 182 -11.07 12.82 4.28
C LEU A 182 -10.66 12.83 5.76
N PHE A 183 -9.36 12.70 6.06
CA PHE A 183 -8.88 12.75 7.44
C PHE A 183 -9.13 14.11 8.10
N LEU A 184 -9.00 15.21 7.35
CA LEU A 184 -9.35 16.53 7.86
C LEU A 184 -10.84 16.64 8.17
N ASN A 185 -11.69 16.16 7.27
CA ASN A 185 -13.14 16.15 7.45
C ASN A 185 -13.56 15.25 8.61
N ILE A 186 -12.83 14.17 8.92
CA ILE A 186 -13.14 13.27 10.03
C ILE A 186 -12.66 13.83 11.37
N THR A 187 -11.44 14.39 11.41
CA THR A 187 -10.81 14.82 12.68
C THR A 187 -11.09 16.27 13.06
N ASP A 188 -11.62 17.08 12.13
CA ASP A 188 -11.77 18.55 12.22
C ASP A 188 -10.48 19.27 12.66
N SER A 189 -9.33 18.59 12.53
CA SER A 189 -8.05 19.05 13.06
C SER A 189 -6.96 18.78 12.04
N ARG A 190 -6.26 19.85 11.66
CA ARG A 190 -5.10 19.74 10.75
C ARG A 190 -4.01 18.85 11.36
N ALA A 191 -3.80 18.93 12.68
CA ALA A 191 -2.80 18.12 13.37
C ALA A 191 -3.20 16.64 13.38
N GLY A 192 -4.48 16.34 13.69
CA GLY A 192 -5.00 14.97 13.66
C GLY A 192 -4.89 14.34 12.27
N ALA A 193 -5.33 15.06 11.24
CA ALA A 193 -5.22 14.62 9.85
C ALA A 193 -3.78 14.36 9.41
N THR A 194 -2.83 15.23 9.81
CA THR A 194 -1.41 15.04 9.48
C THR A 194 -0.84 13.80 10.15
N ILE A 195 -1.18 13.55 11.43
CA ILE A 195 -0.70 12.37 12.15
C ILE A 195 -1.22 11.08 11.51
N LEU A 196 -2.51 11.03 11.15
CA LEU A 196 -3.08 9.87 10.46
C LEU A 196 -2.42 9.63 9.10
N ALA A 197 -2.17 10.70 8.34
CA ALA A 197 -1.48 10.62 7.06
C ALA A 197 -0.03 10.14 7.16
N LEU A 198 0.64 10.33 8.30
CA LEU A 198 2.00 9.81 8.54
C LEU A 198 2.03 8.30 8.80
N PHE A 199 0.92 7.73 9.29
CA PHE A 199 0.80 6.30 9.59
C PHE A 199 0.16 5.48 8.46
N MET A 200 -0.29 6.16 7.39
CA MET A 200 -0.88 5.56 6.20
C MET A 200 0.20 5.15 5.19
#